data_AF-A0A356N8M4-F1
#
_entry.id   AF-A0A356N8M4-F1
#
_cell.length_a   1.000
_cell.length_b   1.000
_cell.length_c   1.000
_cell.angle_alpha   90.00
_cell.angle_beta   90.00
_cell.angle_gamma   90.00
#
_symmetry.space_group_name_H-M   'P 1'
#
loop_
_entity.id
_entity.type
_entity.pdbx_description
1 polymer ?
#
loop_
_entity_poly.entity_id
_entity_poly.type
_entity_poly.pdbx_seq_one_letter_code
_entity_poly.pdbx_strand_id
1 'polypeptide(L)'
;MRLKDIEGKLKSEHNSQTVPDVLQRAKKAPINKLLDGQTPLKAFDKHTAVRLLWCVMLLLVTAVLATFAIAMLPGGAKDEVAVCYVNVKVESNGETVVYGIVVENYETVSVFVKERQNQTVIAQNLQKRGYSLQSAINDVCEQKEGDRITICVLGKDVSADFANAVKDMFSPYAANTSVNDSTVIFELKDFLGSDKTDVGALIDEYVTKFQQ
;
A
#
# COMPACT_ATOMS: atom_id res chain seq x y z
N MET A 1 76.41 73.37 -4.56
CA MET A 1 76.41 72.05 -3.89
C MET A 1 76.17 70.98 -4.94
N ARG A 2 77.01 69.95 -4.99
CA ARG A 2 77.03 68.94 -6.07
C ARG A 2 76.03 67.83 -5.73
N LEU A 3 75.33 67.32 -6.74
CA LEU A 3 74.31 66.25 -6.64
C LEU A 3 74.76 65.01 -5.83
N LYS A 4 76.08 64.77 -5.72
CA LYS A 4 76.66 63.69 -4.90
C LYS A 4 76.41 63.81 -3.39
N ASP A 5 76.22 65.02 -2.86
CA ASP A 5 76.00 65.21 -1.41
C ASP A 5 74.54 64.93 -0.99
N ILE A 6 73.60 64.96 -1.94
CA ILE A 6 72.19 64.60 -1.71
C ILE A 6 72.03 63.07 -1.76
N GLU A 7 72.77 62.40 -2.65
CA GLU A 7 72.76 60.93 -2.77
C GLU A 7 73.33 60.24 -1.52
N GLY A 8 74.33 60.85 -0.87
CA GLY A 8 74.93 60.36 0.37
C GLY A 8 73.98 60.42 1.57
N LYS A 9 73.16 61.47 1.69
CA LYS A 9 72.18 61.61 2.78
C LYS A 9 70.91 60.78 2.57
N LEU A 10 70.51 60.54 1.32
CA LEU A 10 69.40 59.63 0.99
C LEU A 10 69.72 58.16 1.27
N LYS A 11 70.97 57.72 1.08
CA LYS A 11 71.40 56.36 1.41
C LYS A 11 71.57 56.12 2.91
N SER A 12 71.85 57.15 3.72
CA SER A 12 71.97 56.99 5.17
C SER A 12 70.63 57.00 5.91
N GLU A 13 69.57 57.62 5.35
CA GLU A 13 68.24 57.63 5.97
C GLU A 13 67.39 56.39 5.61
N HIS A 14 67.74 55.65 4.55
CA HIS A 14 67.02 54.41 4.20
C HIS A 14 67.43 53.18 5.03
N ASN A 15 68.40 53.33 5.95
CA ASN A 15 68.97 52.21 6.72
C ASN A 15 68.74 52.31 8.23
N SER A 16 67.87 53.20 8.71
CA SER A 16 67.56 53.34 10.15
C SER A 16 66.06 53.29 10.50
N GLN A 17 65.23 52.74 9.63
CA GLN A 17 63.91 52.26 10.04
C GLN A 17 63.85 50.77 9.79
N THR A 18 64.20 50.04 10.86
CA THR A 18 63.79 48.66 11.12
C THR A 18 62.25 48.60 11.03
N VAL A 19 61.71 48.52 9.82
CA VAL A 19 60.34 48.11 9.61
C VAL A 19 60.34 46.61 9.87
N PRO A 20 59.71 46.13 10.96
CA PRO A 20 59.65 44.71 11.22
C PRO A 20 58.95 44.05 10.03
N ASP A 21 59.58 43.01 9.52
CA ASP A 21 59.27 42.29 8.29
C ASP A 21 57.81 41.75 8.31
N VAL A 22 56.86 42.64 7.99
CA VAL A 22 55.43 42.33 7.89
C VAL A 22 55.16 41.35 6.76
N LEU A 23 56.06 41.30 5.77
CA LEU A 23 56.02 40.32 4.67
C LEU A 23 56.38 38.92 5.16
N GLN A 24 57.38 38.75 6.03
CA GLN A 24 57.66 37.46 6.65
C GLN A 24 56.55 36.99 7.60
N ARG A 25 55.89 37.91 8.32
CA ARG A 25 54.74 37.57 9.17
C ARG A 25 53.48 37.22 8.35
N ALA A 26 53.24 37.88 7.22
CA ALA A 26 52.15 37.55 6.31
C ALA A 26 52.36 36.19 5.62
N LYS A 27 53.61 35.81 5.29
CA LYS A 27 53.93 34.49 4.72
C LYS A 27 53.74 33.33 5.71
N LYS A 28 53.78 33.61 7.02
CA LYS A 28 53.50 32.66 8.11
C LYS A 28 52.03 32.66 8.56
N ALA A 29 51.18 33.54 8.02
CA ALA A 29 49.77 33.53 8.32
C ALA A 29 49.09 32.37 7.56
N PRO A 30 48.28 31.54 8.22
CA PRO A 30 47.59 30.40 7.59
C PRO A 30 46.56 30.81 6.51
N ILE A 31 46.31 32.11 6.36
CA ILE A 31 45.34 32.69 5.41
C ILE A 31 45.85 32.60 3.96
N ASN A 32 47.16 32.70 3.71
CA ASN A 32 47.69 32.53 2.34
C ASN A 32 47.70 31.08 1.86
N LYS A 33 47.54 30.10 2.77
CA LYS A 33 47.31 28.69 2.40
C LYS A 33 45.86 28.41 2.00
N LEU A 34 44.93 29.33 2.27
CA LEU A 34 43.51 29.19 1.89
C LEU A 34 43.19 29.83 0.53
N LEU A 35 44.11 30.63 -0.03
CA LEU A 35 43.95 31.29 -1.33
C LEU A 35 44.74 30.63 -2.47
N ASP A 36 45.57 29.63 -2.18
CA ASP A 36 46.04 28.71 -3.21
C ASP A 36 44.85 27.83 -3.64
N GLY A 37 44.24 28.19 -4.77
CA GLY A 37 43.16 27.45 -5.44
C GLY A 37 43.53 26.04 -5.92
N GLN A 38 44.54 25.40 -5.33
CA GLN A 38 45.00 24.05 -5.66
C GLN A 38 44.60 22.96 -4.64
N THR A 39 43.86 23.29 -3.57
CA THR A 39 43.39 22.26 -2.63
C THR A 39 41.88 22.26 -2.37
N PRO A 40 41.01 22.17 -3.40
CA PRO A 40 39.76 21.44 -3.23
C PRO A 40 39.88 19.97 -3.70
N LEU A 41 40.88 19.62 -4.52
CA LEU A 41 41.02 18.28 -5.12
C LEU A 41 41.75 17.25 -4.24
N LYS A 42 42.38 17.67 -3.13
CA LYS A 42 43.06 16.76 -2.18
C LYS A 42 42.26 16.46 -0.90
N ALA A 43 41.09 17.08 -0.72
CA ALA A 43 40.27 16.91 0.50
C ALA A 43 39.27 15.76 0.40
N PHE A 44 39.03 15.22 -0.80
CA PHE A 44 38.41 13.91 -0.91
C PHE A 44 39.49 12.86 -0.76
N ASP A 45 39.78 12.52 0.50
CA ASP A 45 40.56 11.33 0.85
C ASP A 45 40.04 10.17 -0.01
N LYS A 46 40.93 9.46 -0.72
CA LYS A 46 40.53 8.44 -1.72
C LYS A 46 39.56 7.44 -1.09
N HIS A 47 39.73 7.15 0.19
CA HIS A 47 38.82 6.31 0.96
C HIS A 47 37.42 6.90 1.13
N THR A 48 37.31 8.21 1.34
CA THR A 48 36.02 8.92 1.47
C THR A 48 35.31 9.02 0.13
N ALA A 49 36.04 9.34 -0.95
CA ALA A 49 35.50 9.33 -2.31
C ALA A 49 34.99 7.95 -2.72
N VAL A 50 35.75 6.89 -2.40
CA VAL A 50 35.36 5.51 -2.66
C VAL A 50 34.14 5.13 -1.83
N ARG A 51 34.07 5.46 -0.53
CA ARG A 51 32.87 5.19 0.30
C ARG A 51 31.63 5.91 -0.21
N LEU A 52 31.77 7.16 -0.65
CA LEU A 52 30.66 7.93 -1.24
C LEU A 52 30.21 7.31 -2.57
N LEU A 53 31.15 6.82 -3.38
CA LEU A 53 30.87 6.07 -4.59
C LEU A 53 30.10 4.77 -4.29
N TRP A 54 30.49 4.03 -3.24
CA TRP A 54 29.75 2.85 -2.80
C TRP A 54 28.33 3.19 -2.35
N CYS A 55 28.13 4.27 -1.59
CA CYS A 55 26.80 4.73 -1.20
C CYS A 55 25.94 5.07 -2.42
N VAL A 56 26.49 5.78 -3.41
CA VAL A 56 25.78 6.14 -4.65
C VAL A 56 25.45 4.90 -5.47
N MET A 57 26.39 3.96 -5.61
CA MET A 57 26.15 2.69 -6.32
C MET A 57 25.07 1.85 -5.62
N LEU A 58 25.06 1.81 -4.29
CA LEU A 58 24.05 1.07 -3.52
C LEU A 58 22.67 1.73 -3.64
N LEU A 59 22.61 3.06 -3.67
CA LEU A 59 21.39 3.83 -3.98
C LEU A 59 20.88 3.57 -5.40
N LEU A 60 21.78 3.45 -6.38
CA LEU A 60 21.43 3.19 -7.77
C LEU A 60 20.93 1.75 -7.96
N VAL A 61 21.60 0.78 -7.32
CA VAL A 61 21.17 -0.63 -7.31
C VAL A 61 19.81 -0.79 -6.62
N THR A 62 19.58 -0.11 -5.49
CA THR A 62 18.27 -0.15 -4.80
C THR A 62 17.18 0.55 -5.61
N ALA A 63 17.47 1.65 -6.29
CA ALA A 63 16.53 2.30 -7.20
C ALA A 63 16.18 1.39 -8.39
N VAL A 64 17.16 0.71 -9.00
CA VAL A 64 16.92 -0.25 -10.09
C VAL A 64 16.09 -1.43 -9.58
N LEU A 65 16.40 -2.00 -8.42
CA LEU A 65 15.62 -3.07 -7.79
C LEU A 65 14.18 -2.62 -7.48
N ALA A 66 13.99 -1.39 -6.99
CA ALA A 66 12.66 -0.83 -6.76
C ALA A 66 11.88 -0.65 -8.08
N THR A 67 12.53 -0.18 -9.15
CA THR A 67 11.89 -0.10 -10.46
C THR A 67 11.58 -1.47 -11.08
N PHE A 68 12.41 -2.48 -10.86
CA PHE A 68 12.13 -3.86 -11.26
C PHE A 68 10.97 -4.47 -10.46
N ALA A 69 10.86 -4.17 -9.16
CA ALA A 69 9.72 -4.56 -8.35
C ALA A 69 8.42 -3.90 -8.84
N ILE A 70 8.47 -2.62 -9.24
CA ILE A 70 7.33 -1.90 -9.83
C ILE A 70 6.98 -2.44 -11.24
N ALA A 71 7.95 -2.93 -12.01
CA ALA A 71 7.72 -3.52 -13.33
C ALA A 71 7.27 -5.00 -13.30
N MET A 72 7.53 -5.71 -12.20
CA MET A 72 6.97 -7.05 -11.93
C MET A 72 5.61 -7.00 -11.24
N LEU A 73 5.17 -5.84 -10.76
CA LEU A 73 3.74 -5.63 -10.54
C LEU A 73 3.07 -5.68 -11.92
N PRO A 74 2.11 -6.60 -12.14
CA PRO A 74 1.42 -6.71 -13.42
C PRO A 74 0.91 -5.32 -13.81
N GLY A 75 1.39 -4.84 -14.95
CA GLY A 75 1.19 -3.47 -15.36
C GLY A 75 -0.29 -3.14 -15.48
N GLY A 76 -0.72 -2.10 -14.78
CA GLY A 76 -1.67 -1.11 -15.28
C GLY A 76 -2.98 -1.61 -15.89
N ALA A 77 -3.49 -2.78 -15.49
CA ALA A 77 -4.92 -2.94 -15.41
C ALA A 77 -5.35 -2.04 -14.25
N LYS A 78 -6.46 -1.30 -14.38
CA LYS A 78 -7.20 -0.97 -13.17
C LYS A 78 -7.42 -2.32 -12.50
N ASP A 79 -6.85 -2.56 -11.32
CA ASP A 79 -7.21 -3.75 -10.55
C ASP A 79 -8.72 -3.66 -10.40
N GLU A 80 -9.45 -4.39 -11.24
CA GLU A 80 -10.88 -4.59 -11.05
C GLU A 80 -10.93 -5.29 -9.70
N VAL A 81 -11.41 -4.55 -8.69
CA VAL A 81 -11.67 -5.10 -7.37
C VAL A 81 -12.54 -6.32 -7.61
N ALA A 82 -12.03 -7.50 -7.26
CA ALA A 82 -12.79 -8.72 -7.48
C ALA A 82 -13.97 -8.71 -6.50
N VAL A 83 -15.18 -8.54 -7.02
CA VAL A 83 -16.40 -8.52 -6.19
C VAL A 83 -17.16 -9.82 -6.38
N CYS A 84 -17.53 -10.46 -5.28
CA CYS A 84 -18.40 -11.62 -5.29
C CYS A 84 -19.51 -11.49 -4.25
N TYR A 85 -20.59 -12.22 -4.48
CA TYR A 85 -21.70 -12.34 -3.54
C TYR A 85 -21.70 -13.74 -2.93
N VAL A 86 -21.77 -13.81 -1.60
CA VAL A 86 -21.82 -15.03 -0.82
C VAL A 86 -23.21 -15.11 -0.21
N ASN A 87 -23.97 -16.11 -0.62
CA ASN A 87 -25.21 -16.50 0.03
C ASN A 87 -24.91 -17.54 1.11
N VAL A 88 -25.35 -17.29 2.34
CA VAL A 88 -25.26 -18.24 3.44
C VAL A 88 -26.67 -18.52 3.95
N LYS A 89 -27.10 -19.76 3.77
CA LYS A 89 -28.37 -20.28 4.30
C LYS A 89 -28.09 -21.18 5.50
N VAL A 90 -28.65 -20.82 6.64
CA VAL A 90 -28.56 -21.60 7.89
C VAL A 90 -29.94 -22.16 8.22
N GLU A 91 -30.04 -23.48 8.31
CA GLU A 91 -31.24 -24.20 8.75
C GLU A 91 -30.99 -24.78 10.15
N SER A 92 -31.76 -24.32 11.15
CA SER A 92 -31.63 -24.72 12.56
C SER A 92 -33.02 -24.98 13.15
N ASN A 93 -33.26 -26.20 13.64
CA ASN A 93 -34.52 -26.59 14.33
C ASN A 93 -35.82 -26.20 13.59
N GLY A 94 -35.82 -26.27 12.25
CA GLY A 94 -36.97 -25.91 11.42
C GLY A 94 -37.10 -24.42 11.10
N GLU A 95 -36.22 -23.57 11.65
CA GLU A 95 -36.05 -22.19 11.23
C GLU A 95 -34.98 -22.10 10.15
N THR A 96 -35.17 -21.17 9.21
CA THR A 96 -34.21 -20.88 8.14
C THR A 96 -33.86 -19.41 8.16
N VAL A 97 -32.57 -19.08 8.10
CA VAL A 97 -32.10 -17.70 7.92
C VAL A 97 -31.20 -17.65 6.69
N VAL A 98 -31.43 -16.66 5.84
CA VAL A 98 -30.62 -16.41 4.64
C VAL A 98 -29.89 -15.08 4.81
N TYR A 99 -28.58 -15.13 4.64
CA TYR A 99 -27.69 -13.99 4.64
C TYR A 99 -27.08 -13.80 3.26
N GLY A 100 -27.02 -12.55 2.82
CA GLY A 100 -26.31 -12.13 1.62
C GLY A 100 -25.14 -11.24 1.99
N ILE A 101 -23.96 -11.58 1.49
CA ILE A 101 -22.71 -10.90 1.82
C ILE A 101 -22.00 -10.56 0.52
N VAL A 102 -21.69 -9.28 0.29
CA VAL A 102 -20.84 -8.88 -0.83
C VAL A 102 -19.41 -8.71 -0.31
N VAL A 103 -18.46 -9.36 -0.98
CA VAL A 103 -17.05 -9.41 -0.57
C VAL A 103 -16.19 -8.83 -1.68
N GLU A 104 -15.30 -7.92 -1.30
CA GLU A 104 -14.29 -7.30 -2.14
C GLU A 104 -12.94 -8.00 -1.92
N ASN A 105 -12.25 -8.27 -3.03
CA ASN A 105 -10.96 -8.95 -3.07
C ASN A 105 -10.92 -10.27 -2.27
N TYR A 106 -12.07 -10.95 -2.17
CA TYR A 106 -12.21 -12.20 -1.42
C TYR A 106 -11.87 -12.12 0.07
N GLU A 107 -11.77 -10.92 0.64
CA GLU A 107 -11.31 -10.74 2.02
C GLU A 107 -12.24 -9.81 2.82
N THR A 108 -12.61 -8.67 2.24
CA THR A 108 -13.27 -7.59 2.96
C THR A 108 -14.74 -7.52 2.63
N VAL A 109 -15.59 -7.42 3.64
CA VAL A 109 -17.04 -7.27 3.46
C VAL A 109 -17.37 -5.86 3.00
N SER A 110 -18.09 -5.76 1.88
CA SER A 110 -18.66 -4.51 1.37
C SER A 110 -20.07 -4.28 1.91
N VAL A 111 -20.88 -5.35 1.92
CA VAL A 111 -22.27 -5.35 2.40
C VAL A 111 -22.56 -6.68 3.09
N PHE A 112 -23.32 -6.65 4.18
CA PHE A 112 -23.81 -7.85 4.86
C PHE A 112 -25.27 -7.62 5.26
N VAL A 113 -26.18 -8.40 4.70
CA VAL A 113 -27.61 -8.28 4.92
C VAL A 113 -28.20 -9.60 5.42
N LYS A 114 -29.07 -9.53 6.43
CA LYS A 114 -30.02 -10.59 6.75
C LYS A 114 -31.21 -10.46 5.81
N GLU A 115 -31.25 -11.29 4.79
CA GLU A 115 -32.19 -11.17 3.68
C GLU A 115 -33.57 -11.70 4.06
N ARG A 116 -33.61 -12.93 4.59
CA ARG A 116 -34.85 -13.66 4.89
C ARG A 116 -34.73 -14.40 6.21
N GLN A 117 -35.87 -14.51 6.90
CA GLN A 117 -36.07 -15.45 8.00
C GLN A 117 -37.35 -16.21 7.74
N ASN A 118 -37.23 -17.53 7.59
CA ASN A 118 -38.26 -18.41 7.08
C ASN A 118 -38.76 -17.90 5.71
N GLN A 119 -40.07 -17.67 5.57
CA GLN A 119 -40.66 -17.12 4.35
C GLN A 119 -40.71 -15.59 4.31
N THR A 120 -40.28 -14.92 5.38
CA THR A 120 -40.39 -13.46 5.51
C THR A 120 -39.11 -12.78 5.04
N VAL A 121 -39.26 -11.81 4.14
CA VAL A 121 -38.17 -10.92 3.74
C VAL A 121 -37.91 -9.89 4.85
N ILE A 122 -36.69 -9.86 5.36
CA ILE A 122 -36.23 -8.96 6.42
C ILE A 122 -35.43 -7.79 5.82
N ALA A 123 -34.54 -8.07 4.86
CA ALA A 123 -33.71 -7.09 4.16
C ALA A 123 -32.98 -6.09 5.09
N GLN A 124 -32.41 -6.60 6.20
CA GLN A 124 -31.73 -5.79 7.20
C GLN A 124 -30.21 -5.78 6.98
N ASN A 125 -29.62 -4.62 6.69
CA ASN A 125 -28.17 -4.44 6.68
C ASN A 125 -27.60 -4.54 8.11
N LEU A 126 -26.59 -5.39 8.30
CA LEU A 126 -25.95 -5.72 9.56
C LEU A 126 -24.68 -4.89 9.84
N GLN A 127 -24.37 -3.91 8.98
CA GLN A 127 -23.36 -2.88 9.20
C GLN A 127 -21.94 -3.46 9.43
N LYS A 128 -21.56 -4.47 8.63
CA LYS A 128 -20.24 -5.13 8.68
C LYS A 128 -19.27 -4.67 7.58
N ARG A 129 -19.50 -3.51 6.98
CA ARG A 129 -18.61 -2.97 5.94
C ARG A 129 -17.20 -2.76 6.51
N GLY A 130 -16.19 -3.23 5.77
CA GLY A 130 -14.77 -3.11 6.14
C GLY A 130 -14.26 -4.21 7.09
N TYR A 131 -15.13 -5.10 7.57
CA TYR A 131 -14.72 -6.26 8.36
C TYR A 131 -14.16 -7.34 7.43
N SER A 132 -13.25 -8.17 7.95
CA SER A 132 -12.90 -9.41 7.26
C SER A 132 -14.13 -10.32 7.20
N LEU A 133 -14.26 -11.09 6.11
CA LEU A 133 -15.37 -12.02 5.92
C LEU A 133 -15.54 -12.97 7.11
N GLN A 134 -14.45 -13.56 7.57
CA GLN A 134 -14.45 -14.50 8.69
C GLN A 134 -14.94 -13.84 9.99
N SER A 135 -14.43 -12.65 10.33
CA SER A 135 -14.86 -11.94 11.54
C SER A 135 -16.33 -11.53 11.46
N ALA A 136 -16.80 -11.11 10.30
CA ALA A 136 -18.20 -10.74 10.12
C ALA A 136 -19.14 -11.94 10.25
N ILE A 137 -18.79 -13.09 9.66
CA ILE A 137 -19.56 -14.33 9.78
C ILE A 137 -19.63 -14.78 11.24
N ASN A 138 -18.50 -14.79 11.95
CA ASN A 138 -18.46 -15.25 13.35
C ASN A 138 -19.26 -14.36 14.30
N ASP A 139 -19.41 -13.08 13.99
CA ASP A 139 -20.15 -12.13 14.83
C ASP A 139 -21.66 -12.13 14.56
N VAL A 140 -22.07 -12.50 13.34
CA VAL A 140 -23.47 -12.40 12.90
C VAL A 140 -24.17 -13.76 12.87
N CYS A 141 -23.51 -14.76 12.30
CA CYS A 141 -24.12 -16.05 12.04
C CYS A 141 -24.03 -16.89 13.30
N GLU A 142 -25.10 -16.94 14.09
CA GLU A 142 -25.17 -17.89 15.20
C GLU A 142 -25.25 -19.32 14.65
N GLN A 143 -24.21 -20.15 14.87
CA GLN A 143 -24.20 -21.56 14.48
C GLN A 143 -24.27 -22.48 15.70
N LYS A 144 -24.99 -23.59 15.56
CA LYS A 144 -25.18 -24.61 16.59
C LYS A 144 -24.89 -26.00 16.02
N GLU A 145 -24.54 -26.92 16.91
CA GLU A 145 -24.34 -28.32 16.52
C GLU A 145 -25.66 -28.90 15.97
N GLY A 146 -25.58 -29.53 14.81
CA GLY A 146 -26.73 -30.04 14.07
C GLY A 146 -27.33 -29.07 13.03
N ASP A 147 -26.86 -27.83 12.97
CA ASP A 147 -27.28 -26.89 11.92
C ASP A 147 -26.82 -27.36 10.54
N ARG A 148 -27.69 -27.16 9.55
CA ARG A 148 -27.36 -27.41 8.15
C ARG A 148 -27.05 -26.09 7.47
N ILE A 149 -25.80 -25.94 7.03
CA ILE A 149 -25.32 -24.71 6.41
C ILE A 149 -25.15 -24.96 4.90
N THR A 150 -25.72 -24.09 4.09
CA THR A 150 -25.56 -24.11 2.63
C THR A 150 -24.99 -22.77 2.18
N ILE A 151 -23.89 -22.82 1.44
CA ILE A 151 -23.15 -21.66 0.98
C ILE A 151 -23.13 -21.68 -0.54
N CYS A 152 -23.45 -20.56 -1.16
CA CYS A 152 -23.28 -20.37 -2.59
C CYS A 152 -22.51 -19.08 -2.84
N VAL A 153 -21.48 -19.15 -3.67
CA VAL A 153 -20.73 -17.96 -4.08
C VAL A 153 -21.05 -17.65 -5.53
N LEU A 154 -21.48 -16.43 -5.80
CA LEU A 154 -21.80 -15.90 -7.12
C LEU A 154 -20.75 -14.86 -7.53
N GLY A 155 -20.27 -14.95 -8.77
CA GLY A 155 -19.39 -13.95 -9.36
C GLY A 155 -18.81 -14.42 -10.69
N LYS A 156 -18.32 -13.47 -11.48
CA LYS A 156 -17.89 -13.71 -12.86
C LYS A 156 -16.76 -14.73 -12.99
N ASP A 157 -15.76 -14.64 -12.10
CA ASP A 157 -14.54 -15.45 -12.13
C ASP A 157 -14.24 -16.11 -10.77
N VAL A 158 -15.30 -16.44 -10.02
CA VAL A 158 -15.16 -17.08 -8.69
C VAL A 158 -14.72 -18.53 -8.85
N SER A 159 -13.65 -18.91 -8.13
CA SER A 159 -13.19 -20.30 -8.06
C SER A 159 -13.88 -21.09 -6.95
N ALA A 160 -13.90 -22.42 -7.10
CA ALA A 160 -14.35 -23.33 -6.05
C ALA A 160 -13.48 -23.23 -4.78
N ASP A 161 -12.21 -22.84 -4.92
CA ASP A 161 -11.28 -22.69 -3.79
C ASP A 161 -11.76 -21.61 -2.82
N PHE A 162 -12.25 -20.48 -3.33
CA PHE A 162 -12.80 -19.44 -2.46
C PHE A 162 -14.09 -19.92 -1.76
N ALA A 163 -14.99 -20.60 -2.47
CA ALA A 163 -16.18 -21.17 -1.84
C ALA A 163 -15.80 -22.16 -0.72
N ASN A 164 -14.79 -23.01 -0.95
CA ASN A 164 -14.27 -23.91 0.07
C ASN A 164 -13.61 -23.16 1.24
N ALA A 165 -12.89 -22.06 0.99
CA ALA A 165 -12.37 -21.22 2.06
C ALA A 165 -13.49 -20.62 2.92
N VAL A 166 -14.60 -20.17 2.30
CA VAL A 166 -15.78 -19.70 3.04
C VAL A 166 -16.40 -20.84 3.85
N LYS A 167 -16.47 -22.06 3.29
CA LYS A 167 -16.94 -23.25 4.01
C LYS A 167 -16.14 -23.51 5.28
N ASP A 168 -14.82 -23.40 5.19
CA ASP A 168 -13.91 -23.67 6.31
C ASP A 168 -14.11 -22.67 7.46
N MET A 169 -14.64 -21.48 7.18
CA MET A 169 -15.02 -20.50 8.22
C MET A 169 -16.17 -20.99 9.11
N PHE A 170 -16.95 -21.96 8.65
CA PHE A 170 -18.04 -22.58 9.42
C PHE A 170 -17.61 -23.88 10.10
N SER A 171 -16.33 -24.26 10.07
CA SER A 171 -15.83 -25.41 10.82
C SER A 171 -16.02 -25.20 12.34
N PRO A 172 -16.51 -26.19 13.11
CA PRO A 172 -16.64 -27.62 12.78
C PRO A 172 -18.00 -28.04 12.20
N TYR A 173 -18.89 -27.11 11.87
CA TYR A 173 -20.26 -27.40 11.45
C TYR A 173 -20.32 -27.94 10.00
N ALA A 174 -21.36 -28.74 9.73
CA ALA A 174 -21.57 -29.32 8.40
C ALA A 174 -22.06 -28.25 7.41
N ALA A 175 -21.19 -27.89 6.47
CA ALA A 175 -21.48 -26.93 5.42
C ALA A 175 -21.31 -27.52 4.01
N ASN A 176 -22.24 -27.18 3.11
CA ASN A 176 -22.15 -27.48 1.69
C ASN A 176 -21.87 -26.21 0.89
N THR A 177 -21.12 -26.33 -0.19
CA THR A 177 -20.75 -25.21 -1.07
C THR A 177 -21.17 -25.45 -2.51
N SER A 178 -21.45 -24.34 -3.19
CA SER A 178 -21.66 -24.27 -4.63
C SER A 178 -21.13 -22.94 -5.17
N VAL A 179 -20.87 -22.89 -6.47
CA VAL A 179 -20.45 -21.67 -7.17
C VAL A 179 -21.39 -21.43 -8.34
N ASN A 180 -21.87 -20.20 -8.50
CA ASN A 180 -22.75 -19.78 -9.59
C ASN A 180 -23.98 -20.69 -9.78
N ASP A 181 -24.61 -21.12 -8.67
CA ASP A 181 -25.81 -21.95 -8.71
C ASP A 181 -26.99 -21.17 -9.30
N SER A 182 -27.65 -21.73 -10.32
CA SER A 182 -28.74 -21.08 -11.04
C SER A 182 -29.94 -20.77 -10.15
N THR A 183 -30.19 -21.58 -9.12
CA THR A 183 -31.29 -21.40 -8.16
C THR A 183 -31.03 -20.17 -7.31
N VAL A 184 -29.81 -20.01 -6.80
CA VAL A 184 -29.42 -18.86 -5.98
C VAL A 184 -29.38 -17.58 -6.81
N ILE A 185 -28.95 -17.66 -8.07
CA ILE A 185 -29.03 -16.52 -9.00
C ILE A 185 -30.50 -16.10 -9.19
N PHE A 186 -31.41 -17.06 -9.37
CA PHE A 186 -32.84 -16.76 -9.51
C PHE A 186 -33.43 -16.13 -8.22
N GLU A 187 -33.10 -16.68 -7.05
CA GLU A 187 -33.53 -16.14 -5.76
C GLU A 187 -32.99 -14.72 -5.52
N LEU A 188 -31.73 -14.44 -5.89
CA LEU A 188 -31.15 -13.11 -5.81
C LEU A 188 -31.88 -12.11 -6.71
N LYS A 189 -32.20 -12.50 -7.95
CA LYS A 189 -33.00 -11.67 -8.86
C LYS A 189 -34.38 -11.35 -8.28
N ASP A 190 -35.08 -12.36 -7.78
CA ASP A 190 -36.39 -12.24 -7.14
C ASP A 190 -36.33 -11.30 -5.93
N PHE A 191 -35.32 -11.47 -5.06
CA PHE A 191 -35.10 -10.61 -3.90
C PHE A 191 -34.81 -9.15 -4.26
N LEU A 192 -34.07 -8.92 -5.35
CA LEU A 192 -33.78 -7.58 -5.85
C LEU A 192 -34.98 -6.96 -6.58
N GLY A 193 -35.85 -7.78 -7.19
CA GLY A 193 -36.86 -7.33 -8.15
C GLY A 193 -36.24 -6.94 -9.50
N SER A 194 -35.10 -7.56 -9.85
CA SER A 194 -34.28 -7.19 -11.02
C SER A 194 -34.55 -8.09 -12.22
N ASP A 195 -34.55 -7.51 -13.42
CA ASP A 195 -34.65 -8.21 -14.70
C ASP A 195 -33.28 -8.59 -15.29
N LYS A 196 -32.19 -8.13 -14.65
CA LYS A 196 -30.82 -8.39 -15.10
C LYS A 196 -30.49 -9.87 -15.11
N THR A 197 -29.66 -10.27 -16.07
CA THR A 197 -29.18 -11.66 -16.23
C THR A 197 -27.72 -11.86 -15.88
N ASP A 198 -26.92 -10.79 -15.97
CA ASP A 198 -25.52 -10.80 -15.58
C ASP A 198 -25.35 -10.80 -14.06
N VAL A 199 -24.53 -11.71 -13.55
CA VAL A 199 -24.29 -11.85 -12.11
C VAL A 199 -23.59 -10.62 -11.55
N GLY A 200 -22.63 -10.04 -12.26
CA GLY A 200 -21.94 -8.82 -11.82
C GLY A 200 -22.93 -7.66 -11.65
N ALA A 201 -23.79 -7.45 -12.65
CA ALA A 201 -24.79 -6.39 -12.62
C ALA A 201 -25.86 -6.56 -11.51
N LEU A 202 -26.13 -7.80 -11.08
CA LEU A 202 -26.97 -8.08 -9.91
C LEU A 202 -26.25 -7.76 -8.60
N ILE A 203 -24.96 -8.08 -8.50
CA ILE A 203 -24.13 -7.74 -7.33
C ILE A 203 -24.04 -6.22 -7.19
N ASP A 204 -23.79 -5.49 -8.27
CA ASP A 204 -23.73 -4.02 -8.25
C ASP A 204 -25.05 -3.39 -7.77
N GLU A 205 -26.18 -3.96 -8.19
CA GLU A 205 -27.51 -3.53 -7.76
C GLU A 205 -27.73 -3.81 -6.28
N TYR A 206 -27.32 -4.99 -5.82
CA TYR A 206 -27.36 -5.35 -4.41
C TYR A 206 -26.58 -4.38 -3.54
N VAL A 207 -25.34 -4.08 -3.95
CA VAL A 207 -24.48 -3.10 -3.27
C VAL A 207 -25.16 -1.74 -3.24
N THR A 208 -25.69 -1.27 -4.37
CA THR A 208 -26.39 0.03 -4.48
C THR A 208 -27.62 0.12 -3.57
N LYS A 209 -28.35 -0.99 -3.43
CA LYS A 209 -29.59 -1.07 -2.63
C LYS A 209 -29.31 -1.03 -1.13
N PHE A 210 -28.21 -1.62 -0.67
CA PHE A 210 -27.95 -1.83 0.76
C PHE A 210 -26.76 -1.04 1.32
N GLN A 211 -25.93 -0.39 0.51
CA GLN A 211 -24.89 0.53 1.01
C GLN A 211 -25.40 1.91 1.43
N GLN A 212 -26.66 2.25 1.13
CA GLN A 212 -27.31 3.51 1.55
C GLN A 212 -27.74 3.45 3.01
#